data_AF-A0A932V3M6-F1
#
_entry.id   AF-A0A932V3M6-F1
#
_cell.length_a   1.000
_cell.length_b   1.000
_cell.length_c   1.000
_cell.angle_alpha   90.00
_cell.angle_beta   90.00
_cell.angle_gamma   90.00
#
_symmetry.space_group_name_H-M   'P 1'
#
loop_
_entity.id
_entity.type
_entity.pdbx_description
1 polymer ?
#
loop_
_entity_poly.entity_id
_entity_poly.type
_entity_poly.pdbx_seq_one_letter_code
_entity_poly.pdbx_strand_id
1 'polypeptide(L)'
;MSASHSNRLVVTYVYPPKAAAIYRANAKLVRTNKSAGFSDYPVGTLIAKESFERGADGAPDRRGPVFFMRKEKAGYDPSGENWRYAFTQADFSLIGEGVKDNVEFCKACHAAVRARHFVYAQDR
;
A
#
# COMPACT_ATOMS: atom_id res chain seq x y z
N MET A 1 13.84 -1.98 4.78
CA MET A 1 12.65 -2.84 4.79
C MET A 1 11.96 -2.70 3.45
N SER A 2 11.67 -3.81 2.78
CA SER A 2 11.08 -3.81 1.44
C SER A 2 9.62 -3.36 1.47
N ALA A 3 9.12 -2.65 0.45
CA ALA A 3 7.70 -2.34 0.32
C ALA A 3 6.89 -3.45 -0.39
N SER A 4 7.55 -4.58 -0.67
CA SER A 4 6.90 -5.86 -0.91
C SER A 4 6.52 -6.48 0.44
N HIS A 5 5.26 -6.87 0.60
CA HIS A 5 4.75 -7.51 1.82
C HIS A 5 5.47 -8.84 2.09
N SER A 6 6.65 -8.78 2.73
CA SER A 6 7.67 -9.84 2.84
C SER A 6 8.43 -10.09 1.52
N ASN A 7 8.97 -11.29 1.29
CA ASN A 7 9.70 -11.69 0.08
C ASN A 7 8.78 -11.98 -1.12
N ARG A 8 7.75 -11.14 -1.33
CA ARG A 8 6.77 -11.31 -2.42
C ARG A 8 7.08 -10.39 -3.58
N LEU A 9 6.76 -10.84 -4.78
CA LEU A 9 6.63 -9.97 -5.94
C LEU A 9 5.26 -9.29 -5.87
N VAL A 10 5.20 -7.99 -6.17
CA VAL A 10 3.95 -7.23 -6.05
C VAL A 10 3.69 -6.40 -7.30
N VAL A 11 2.45 -6.46 -7.79
CA VAL A 11 1.93 -5.56 -8.81
C VAL A 11 1.00 -4.57 -8.12
N THR A 12 1.37 -3.29 -8.18
CA THR A 12 0.57 -2.23 -7.57
C THR A 12 -0.35 -1.57 -8.61
N TYR A 13 -1.60 -1.40 -8.23
CA TYR A 13 -2.64 -0.69 -8.94
C TYR A 13 -3.11 0.50 -8.09
N VAL A 14 -3.32 1.66 -8.71
CA VAL A 14 -3.73 2.88 -8.01
C VAL A 14 -4.86 3.56 -8.77
N TYR A 15 -5.92 3.92 -8.05
CA TYR A 15 -7.10 4.63 -8.56
C TYR A 15 -7.48 5.77 -7.59
N PRO A 16 -8.06 6.90 -8.05
CA PRO A 16 -8.28 7.30 -9.44
C PRO A 16 -7.00 7.78 -10.14
N PRO A 17 -7.02 8.14 -11.44
CA PRO A 17 -5.84 8.63 -12.17
C PRO A 17 -5.08 9.76 -11.48
N LYS A 18 -5.78 10.66 -10.77
CA LYS A 18 -5.16 11.70 -9.94
C LYS A 18 -4.29 11.12 -8.82
N ALA A 19 -4.77 10.10 -8.11
CA ALA A 19 -4.00 9.41 -7.08
C ALA A 19 -2.82 8.63 -7.69
N ALA A 20 -3.01 8.04 -8.88
CA ALA A 20 -1.92 7.36 -9.59
C ALA A 20 -0.80 8.33 -9.99
N ALA A 21 -1.12 9.56 -10.40
CA ALA A 21 -0.12 10.59 -10.67
C ALA A 21 0.66 10.97 -9.41
N ILE A 22 -0.02 11.16 -8.28
CA ILE A 22 0.60 11.43 -6.98
C ILE A 22 1.50 10.26 -6.55
N TYR A 23 1.03 9.02 -6.69
CA TYR A 23 1.82 7.83 -6.38
C TYR A 23 3.14 7.79 -7.16
N ARG A 24 3.10 8.03 -8.48
CA ARG A 24 4.31 8.08 -9.32
C ARG A 24 5.24 9.24 -8.94
N ALA A 25 4.70 10.42 -8.65
CA ALA A 25 5.50 11.57 -8.21
C ALA A 25 6.22 11.26 -6.89
N ASN A 26 5.49 10.71 -5.91
CA ASN A 26 6.04 10.28 -4.63
C ASN A 26 7.06 9.15 -4.80
N ALA A 27 6.84 8.19 -5.69
CA ALA A 27 7.78 7.12 -6.01
C ALA A 27 9.13 7.66 -6.53
N LYS A 28 9.10 8.68 -7.40
CA LYS A 28 10.32 9.36 -7.88
C LYS A 28 11.09 10.02 -6.74
N LEU A 29 10.40 10.61 -5.76
CA LEU A 29 11.02 11.18 -4.56
C LEU A 29 11.68 10.10 -3.70
N VAL A 30 11.02 8.95 -3.50
CA VAL A 30 11.62 7.79 -2.82
C VAL A 30 12.87 7.31 -3.54
N ARG A 31 12.79 7.13 -4.87
CA ARG A 31 13.91 6.66 -5.70
C ARG A 31 15.12 7.60 -5.66
N THR A 32 14.88 8.90 -5.51
CA THR A 32 15.95 9.92 -5.41
C THR A 32 16.32 10.25 -3.96
N ASN A 33 15.93 9.40 -3.01
CA ASN A 33 16.23 9.48 -1.58
C ASN A 33 15.88 10.84 -0.95
N LYS A 34 14.76 11.45 -1.39
CA LYS A 34 14.26 12.69 -0.80
C LYS A 34 13.55 12.41 0.53
N SER A 35 13.75 13.30 1.50
CA SER A 35 13.12 13.23 2.83
C SER A 35 11.84 14.06 2.96
N ALA A 36 11.53 14.93 1.99
CA ALA A 36 10.39 15.84 2.01
C ALA A 36 9.84 16.08 0.59
N GLY A 37 8.71 16.78 0.51
CA GLY A 37 8.03 17.11 -0.75
C GLY A 37 7.01 16.07 -1.23
N PHE A 38 6.72 15.07 -0.41
CA PHE A 38 5.66 14.10 -0.68
C PHE A 38 4.29 14.80 -0.68
N SER A 39 3.44 14.39 -1.61
CA SER A 39 2.06 14.89 -1.71
C SER A 39 1.08 13.88 -1.09
N ASP A 40 0.08 14.38 -0.37
CA ASP A 40 -1.00 13.55 0.16
C ASP A 40 -1.94 13.05 -0.94
N TYR A 41 -2.69 11.99 -0.62
CA TYR A 41 -3.64 11.33 -1.49
C TYR A 41 -5.07 11.84 -1.23
N PRO A 42 -5.86 12.10 -2.29
CA PRO A 42 -7.24 12.52 -2.12
C PRO A 42 -8.11 11.41 -1.52
N VAL A 43 -9.17 11.80 -0.80
CA VAL A 43 -10.24 10.88 -0.37
C VAL A 43 -10.76 10.08 -1.56
N GLY A 44 -10.99 8.79 -1.35
CA GLY A 44 -11.39 7.85 -2.40
C GLY A 44 -10.21 7.24 -3.17
N THR A 45 -8.97 7.60 -2.82
CA THR A 45 -7.79 6.86 -3.32
C THR A 45 -7.89 5.40 -2.92
N LEU A 46 -7.68 4.51 -3.88
CA LEU A 46 -7.58 3.07 -3.73
C LEU A 46 -6.20 2.62 -4.22
N ILE A 47 -5.51 1.85 -3.39
CA ILE A 47 -4.27 1.17 -3.75
C ILE A 47 -4.51 -0.32 -3.55
N ALA A 48 -4.34 -1.11 -4.60
CA ALA A 48 -4.36 -2.55 -4.51
C ALA A 48 -2.98 -3.11 -4.86
N LYS A 49 -2.50 -4.06 -4.08
CA LYS A 49 -1.27 -4.80 -4.37
C LYS A 49 -1.62 -6.27 -4.52
N GLU A 50 -1.54 -6.75 -5.75
CA GLU A 50 -1.55 -8.18 -6.02
C GLU A 50 -0.17 -8.74 -5.72
N SER A 51 -0.10 -9.88 -5.03
CA SER A 51 1.17 -10.47 -4.62
C SER A 51 1.36 -11.88 -5.17
N PHE A 52 2.62 -12.23 -5.38
CA PHE A 52 3.05 -13.54 -5.88
C PHE A 52 4.25 -14.01 -5.05
N GLU A 53 4.33 -15.31 -4.83
CA GLU A 53 5.56 -15.93 -4.36
C GLU A 53 6.67 -15.74 -5.40
N ARG A 54 7.91 -15.64 -4.93
CA ARG A 54 9.08 -15.57 -5.80
C ARG A 54 9.55 -17.00 -6.09
N GLY A 55 9.51 -17.39 -7.36
CA GLY A 55 10.03 -18.67 -7.84
C GLY A 55 11.56 -18.76 -7.72
N ALA A 56 12.09 -19.96 -7.92
CA ALA A 56 13.53 -20.25 -7.81
C ALA A 56 14.38 -19.47 -8.85
N ASP A 57 13.79 -19.15 -9.99
CA ASP A 57 14.35 -18.32 -11.07
C ASP A 57 14.14 -16.81 -10.84
N GLY A 58 13.49 -16.43 -9.74
CA GLY A 58 13.16 -15.06 -9.41
C GLY A 58 11.89 -14.52 -10.06
N ALA A 59 11.20 -15.30 -10.89
CA ALA A 59 9.94 -14.93 -11.54
C ALA A 59 8.74 -15.05 -10.58
N PRO A 60 7.58 -14.46 -10.91
CA PRO A 60 6.33 -14.72 -10.19
C PRO A 60 5.94 -16.20 -10.31
N ASP A 61 5.64 -16.83 -9.17
CA ASP A 61 5.09 -18.18 -9.08
C ASP A 61 3.64 -18.12 -8.58
N ARG A 62 3.30 -18.81 -7.49
CA ARG A 62 1.92 -18.88 -6.98
C ARG A 62 1.41 -17.53 -6.53
N ARG A 63 0.14 -17.28 -6.81
CA ARG A 63 -0.59 -16.13 -6.32
C ARG A 63 -0.68 -16.15 -4.80
N GLY A 64 -0.40 -15.01 -4.18
CA GLY A 64 -0.57 -14.78 -2.77
C GLY A 64 -1.77 -13.88 -2.46
N PRO A 65 -1.86 -13.37 -1.22
CA PRO A 65 -2.84 -12.37 -0.80
C PRO A 65 -2.92 -11.15 -1.73
N VAL A 66 -4.11 -10.57 -1.85
CA VAL A 66 -4.27 -9.20 -2.37
C VAL A 66 -4.45 -8.25 -1.19
N PHE A 67 -3.68 -7.16 -1.19
CA PHE A 67 -3.69 -6.13 -0.16
C PHE A 67 -4.33 -4.85 -0.69
N PHE A 68 -5.07 -4.15 0.16
CA PHE A 68 -5.81 -2.95 -0.20
C PHE A 68 -5.56 -1.83 0.81
N MET A 69 -5.54 -0.60 0.30
CA MET A 69 -5.64 0.62 1.09
C MET A 69 -6.67 1.55 0.44
N ARG A 70 -7.55 2.14 1.26
CA ARG A 70 -8.49 3.18 0.84
C ARG A 70 -8.31 4.43 1.69
N LYS A 71 -8.16 5.59 1.06
CA LYS A 71 -8.19 6.87 1.77
C LYS A 71 -9.64 7.25 2.05
N GLU A 72 -10.04 7.18 3.32
CA GLU A 72 -11.38 7.52 3.77
C GLU A 72 -11.50 9.02 4.08
N LYS A 73 -12.75 9.46 4.33
CA LYS A 73 -13.02 10.84 4.76
C LYS A 73 -12.35 11.14 6.11
N ALA A 74 -12.10 12.43 6.35
CA ALA A 74 -11.57 12.90 7.64
C ALA A 74 -12.44 12.41 8.80
N GLY A 75 -11.80 11.93 9.87
CA GLY A 75 -12.46 11.41 11.07
C GLY A 75 -12.54 9.88 11.13
N TYR A 76 -12.31 9.17 10.02
CA TYR A 76 -12.34 7.70 10.01
C TYR A 76 -11.25 7.08 10.89
N ASP A 77 -10.00 7.50 10.72
CA ASP A 77 -8.88 7.12 11.58
C ASP A 77 -7.81 8.23 11.54
N PRO A 78 -7.96 9.29 12.34
CA PRO A 78 -7.05 10.42 12.31
C PRO A 78 -5.59 10.04 12.56
N SER A 79 -5.35 9.02 13.39
CA SER A 79 -4.01 8.54 13.72
C SER A 79 -3.34 7.76 12.58
N GLY A 80 -4.13 7.21 11.65
CA GLY A 80 -3.69 6.53 10.44
C GLY A 80 -3.86 7.37 9.18
N GLU A 81 -3.98 8.70 9.31
CA GLU A 81 -4.25 9.63 8.20
C GLU A 81 -5.50 9.24 7.36
N ASN A 82 -6.47 8.60 8.03
CA ASN A 82 -7.72 8.09 7.48
C ASN A 82 -7.54 6.98 6.42
N TRP A 83 -6.46 6.20 6.49
CA TRP A 83 -6.32 4.99 5.67
C TRP A 83 -7.08 3.81 6.27
N ARG A 84 -7.95 3.19 5.47
CA ARG A 84 -8.55 1.89 5.73
C ARG A 84 -7.74 0.81 5.01
N TYR A 85 -7.47 -0.30 5.70
CA TYR A 85 -6.70 -1.42 5.17
C TYR A 85 -7.61 -2.61 4.94
N ALA A 86 -7.27 -3.47 3.97
CA ALA A 86 -7.87 -4.79 3.83
C ALA A 86 -6.87 -5.76 3.22
N PHE A 87 -7.07 -7.06 3.44
CA PHE A 87 -6.35 -8.09 2.68
C PHE A 87 -7.13 -9.39 2.63
N THR A 88 -6.80 -10.19 1.61
CA THR A 88 -7.49 -11.42 1.24
C THR A 88 -6.53 -12.60 1.21
N GLN A 89 -7.07 -13.81 1.14
CA GLN A 89 -6.33 -14.99 0.69
C GLN A 89 -6.13 -14.96 -0.84
N ALA A 90 -5.40 -15.94 -1.38
CA ALA A 90 -5.15 -16.05 -2.82
C ALA A 90 -6.43 -16.29 -3.65
N ASP A 91 -7.47 -16.85 -3.04
CA ASP A 91 -8.81 -17.09 -3.60
C ASP A 91 -9.76 -15.89 -3.43
N PHE A 92 -9.25 -14.75 -2.95
CA PHE A 92 -9.99 -13.53 -2.60
C PHE A 92 -10.87 -13.60 -1.35
N SER A 93 -10.84 -14.68 -0.58
CA SER A 93 -11.53 -14.73 0.72
C SER A 93 -10.97 -13.65 1.66
N LEU A 94 -11.84 -12.80 2.23
CA LEU A 94 -11.42 -11.69 3.09
C LEU A 94 -10.85 -12.21 4.41
N ILE A 95 -9.66 -11.72 4.79
CA ILE A 95 -9.03 -12.05 6.08
C ILE A 95 -9.27 -10.93 7.09
N GLY A 96 -9.17 -9.68 6.67
CA GLY A 96 -9.36 -8.54 7.55
C GLY A 96 -9.57 -7.25 6.79
N GLU A 97 -10.30 -6.33 7.42
CA GLU A 97 -10.60 -5.00 6.91
C GLU A 97 -10.75 -4.01 8.07
N GLY A 98 -10.37 -2.75 7.86
CA GLY A 98 -10.56 -1.67 8.80
C GLY A 98 -9.24 -1.08 9.29
N VAL A 99 -9.13 -0.90 10.60
CA VAL A 99 -7.94 -0.30 11.26
C VAL A 99 -7.50 -1.05 12.53
N LYS A 100 -8.14 -2.19 12.85
CA LYS A 100 -7.90 -3.00 14.05
C LYS A 100 -7.84 -4.49 13.70
N ASP A 101 -7.67 -5.35 14.71
CA ASP A 101 -7.68 -6.80 14.58
C ASP A 101 -6.62 -7.28 13.57
N ASN A 102 -7.03 -8.11 12.60
CA ASN A 102 -6.16 -8.68 11.58
C ASN A 102 -5.42 -7.62 10.74
N VAL A 103 -5.82 -6.34 10.74
CA VAL A 103 -5.16 -5.28 9.98
C VAL A 103 -4.40 -4.26 10.83
N GLU A 104 -4.33 -4.45 12.15
CA GLU A 104 -3.61 -3.52 13.04
C GLU A 104 -2.12 -3.42 12.68
N PHE A 105 -1.50 -4.54 12.29
CA PHE A 105 -0.11 -4.57 11.85
C PHE A 105 0.13 -3.75 10.56
N CYS A 106 -0.87 -3.67 9.67
CA CYS A 106 -0.78 -2.87 8.43
C CYS A 106 -0.58 -1.41 8.78
N LYS A 107 -1.44 -0.88 9.67
CA LYS A 107 -1.36 0.50 10.13
C LYS A 107 -0.03 0.79 10.82
N ALA A 108 0.42 -0.09 11.72
CA ALA A 108 1.68 0.10 12.43
C ALA A 108 2.89 0.19 11.48
N CYS A 109 2.98 -0.69 10.49
CA CYS A 109 4.07 -0.67 9.49
C CYS A 109 3.99 0.56 8.57
N HIS A 110 2.79 0.99 8.19
CA HIS A 110 2.59 2.15 7.34
C HIS A 110 2.81 3.49 8.08
N ALA A 111 2.61 3.52 9.40
CA ALA A 111 2.93 4.68 10.24
C ALA A 111 4.43 5.02 10.24
N ALA A 112 5.31 4.03 10.00
CA ALA A 112 6.75 4.26 9.89
C ALA A 112 7.13 5.20 8.72
N VAL A 113 6.24 5.34 7.72
CA VAL A 113 6.40 6.29 6.60
C VAL A 113 5.36 7.40 6.63
N ARG A 114 4.94 7.86 7.82
CA ARG A 114 4.00 8.98 7.98
C ARG A 114 4.40 10.25 7.21
N ALA A 115 5.70 10.53 7.06
CA ALA A 115 6.21 11.66 6.26
C ALA A 115 5.98 11.51 4.75
N ARG A 116 5.54 10.33 4.30
CA ARG A 116 5.21 9.95 2.93
C ARG A 116 3.71 9.60 2.79
N HIS A 117 2.88 10.15 3.67
CA HIS A 117 1.44 9.93 3.70
C HIS A 117 1.04 8.46 3.83
N PHE A 118 1.77 7.73 4.70
CA PHE A 118 1.54 6.32 5.01
C PHE A 118 1.63 5.39 3.78
N VAL A 119 2.21 5.81 2.65
CA VAL A 119 2.30 4.99 1.44
C VAL A 119 3.75 4.78 1.05
N TYR A 120 4.15 3.51 0.94
CA TYR A 120 5.39 3.13 0.29
C TYR A 120 5.21 3.15 -1.23
N ALA A 121 5.34 4.35 -1.82
CA ALA A 121 5.32 4.52 -3.27
C ALA A 121 6.60 3.98 -3.91
N GLN A 122 6.45 3.23 -5.00
CA GLN A 122 7.57 2.62 -5.74
C GLN A 122 7.38 2.82 -7.24
N ASP A 123 8.48 3.07 -7.95
CA ASP A 123 8.52 2.91 -9.40
C ASP A 123 8.63 1.41 -9.71
N ARG A 124 8.07 0.99 -10.85
CA ARG A 124 8.32 -0.35 -11.40
C ARG A 124 9.72 -0.41 -12.00
#